data_AF-A0AAV8PKC2-F1
#
_entry.id   AF-A0AAV8PKC2-F1
#
_cell.length_a   1.000
_cell.length_b   1.000
_cell.length_c   1.000
_cell.angle_alpha   90.00
_cell.angle_beta   90.00
_cell.angle_gamma   90.00
#
_symmetry.space_group_name_H-M   'P 1'
#
loop_
_entity.id
_entity.type
_entity.pdbx_description
1 polymer ?
#
loop_
_entity_poly.entity_id
_entity_poly.type
_entity_poly.pdbx_seq_one_letter_code
_entity_poly.pdbx_strand_id
1 'polypeptide(L)'
;MRSQPGLASSAPQEKNTATGEKQPRGSRRTLRPTNRISRSRRSSGRGWASGSKRSTDMPHHHAYIRLGSGGAGGGGTPSPPASPRRSPRIQRRGGKAGGAKGAAMGLPRAIVQRMSWMLLSLFLRRQAIFLFTPLLYVASMIFYMGTVSLENVPHIISRSAPGSVYRSPRLYERLRSDMDADNSSDGLATVWKHSFKGGGWRPCEDTSTDVLPDSNGYIYVEANGGLNQQRTSICNAVAVAGYLNATLVIPKFHYHSIWKDPSKFSEIYDEDHFISTLKNEVHVVDKIPEFIMERFGHNVSNVFNFKIKAWSSIQYYKDAVLPKLAEEKLIRISPFANRLSFDAPSAVQRLRCLANFKALRFSYPIVTLAEKLVSRMKERSVDNNGKYIAVHLRFEEDMVAFSCCIFNGGEEEKQDMNAARERGWRGKFTRRGRVIQPGAIRMNGKCPLTPLEVGLMLRGMGFNNNSAIYLASGKIYMAEKNMAPLLEIFPLLQTKETLASAEELAPFKNYSSRMAAIDYSVCLHSEVFVTTQGGNFPHFLIGHRRYLYDGHSKTIKPDKRKLALLFDNPTIGWKSLKRQLLIMRAHSDAKGIEMKRPNESIYTYPCPHCGRVLYFLSVCNHNG
;
A
#
# COMPACT_ATOMS: atom_id res chain seq x y z
N MET A 1 48.45 -66.32 -18.00
CA MET A 1 49.25 -65.32 -18.75
C MET A 1 49.46 -64.08 -17.88
N ARG A 2 50.38 -63.18 -18.26
CA ARG A 2 50.75 -61.94 -17.54
C ARG A 2 49.56 -60.95 -17.43
N SER A 3 49.46 -60.05 -16.45
CA SER A 3 50.12 -59.98 -15.12
C SER A 3 49.38 -59.00 -14.17
N GLN A 4 48.90 -59.55 -13.06
CA GLN A 4 48.40 -58.95 -11.79
C GLN A 4 49.37 -57.97 -11.08
N PRO A 5 49.03 -57.36 -9.89
CA PRO A 5 47.85 -56.54 -9.55
C PRO A 5 48.27 -55.29 -8.70
N GLY A 6 47.38 -54.50 -8.08
CA GLY A 6 46.81 -54.77 -6.74
C GLY A 6 47.37 -53.80 -5.66
N LEU A 7 47.20 -54.01 -4.35
CA LEU A 7 45.95 -54.17 -3.56
C LEU A 7 46.24 -53.98 -2.04
N ALA A 8 45.23 -53.54 -1.27
CA ALA A 8 45.06 -53.68 0.20
C ALA A 8 46.00 -52.95 1.22
N SER A 9 45.36 -52.12 2.05
CA SER A 9 45.43 -52.02 3.53
C SER A 9 46.50 -52.79 4.33
N SER A 10 47.27 -52.07 5.17
CA SER A 10 47.54 -52.47 6.57
C SER A 10 48.22 -51.39 7.43
N ALA A 11 47.75 -51.22 8.68
CA ALA A 11 48.59 -50.93 9.86
C ALA A 11 48.63 -52.23 10.70
N PRO A 12 49.57 -52.46 11.66
CA PRO A 12 49.51 -51.81 12.99
C PRO A 12 50.86 -51.73 13.78
N GLN A 13 50.76 -51.65 15.12
CA GLN A 13 51.78 -51.85 16.19
C GLN A 13 52.74 -50.68 16.51
N GLU A 14 52.62 -50.03 17.70
CA GLU A 14 53.11 -50.40 19.06
C GLU A 14 54.57 -49.92 19.30
N LYS A 15 55.02 -49.39 20.44
CA LYS A 15 54.52 -49.21 21.85
C LYS A 15 55.16 -47.88 22.41
N ASN A 16 55.08 -47.40 23.66
CA ASN A 16 54.66 -47.96 24.96
C ASN A 16 54.12 -46.87 25.95
N THR A 17 54.07 -47.20 27.26
CA THR A 17 53.61 -46.48 28.47
C THR A 17 54.48 -45.35 29.06
N ALA A 18 53.86 -44.38 29.78
CA ALA A 18 54.21 -44.00 31.17
C ALA A 18 53.16 -43.08 31.90
N THR A 19 52.81 -43.43 33.14
CA THR A 19 52.31 -42.65 34.33
C THR A 19 51.76 -41.21 34.22
N GLY A 20 50.74 -40.75 34.98
CA GLY A 20 50.02 -41.37 36.10
C GLY A 20 48.96 -40.45 36.80
N GLU A 21 48.47 -40.87 37.98
CA GLU A 21 47.41 -40.29 38.86
C GLU A 21 47.50 -38.76 39.19
N LYS A 22 46.49 -38.04 39.75
CA LYS A 22 45.44 -38.40 40.76
C LYS A 22 44.25 -37.40 40.82
N GLN A 23 43.15 -37.80 41.48
CA GLN A 23 41.99 -36.96 41.93
C GLN A 23 42.26 -36.34 43.33
N PRO A 24 41.39 -35.52 44.03
CA PRO A 24 39.89 -35.49 44.03
C PRO A 24 39.16 -34.12 44.29
N ARG A 25 37.79 -34.15 44.37
CA ARG A 25 36.80 -33.34 45.17
C ARG A 25 36.98 -31.78 45.36
N GLY A 26 35.97 -30.92 45.48
CA GLY A 26 34.49 -31.03 45.45
C GLY A 26 33.78 -29.92 46.29
N SER A 27 32.46 -29.73 46.09
CA SER A 27 31.49 -28.95 46.92
C SER A 27 31.06 -27.50 46.55
N ARG A 28 29.73 -27.32 46.69
CA ARG A 28 28.87 -26.11 46.86
C ARG A 28 29.47 -25.05 47.81
N ARG A 29 29.03 -23.76 47.85
CA ARG A 29 27.63 -23.26 47.99
C ARG A 29 27.49 -21.72 47.80
N THR A 30 26.23 -21.28 47.67
CA THR A 30 25.65 -19.91 47.56
C THR A 30 26.05 -18.86 48.62
N LEU A 31 25.88 -17.55 48.30
CA LEU A 31 25.24 -16.54 49.18
C LEU A 31 24.77 -15.25 48.47
N ARG A 32 23.96 -14.41 49.15
CA ARG A 32 23.45 -13.08 48.71
C ARG A 32 24.38 -11.93 49.21
N PRO A 33 24.11 -10.66 48.82
CA PRO A 33 23.51 -9.76 49.82
C PRO A 33 22.35 -8.86 49.27
N THR A 34 21.82 -7.96 50.11
CA THR A 34 20.60 -7.15 49.86
C THR A 34 20.69 -5.75 50.48
N ASN A 35 20.04 -4.75 49.85
CA ASN A 35 19.61 -3.45 50.43
C ASN A 35 20.71 -2.46 50.90
N ARG A 36 20.45 -1.16 51.21
CA ARG A 36 19.52 -0.08 50.71
C ARG A 36 19.78 1.20 51.55
N ILE A 37 19.34 2.41 51.11
CA ILE A 37 19.27 3.69 51.89
C ILE A 37 20.67 4.37 52.06
N SER A 38 20.89 5.69 52.15
CA SER A 38 20.08 6.96 52.14
C SER A 38 20.52 7.89 50.98
N ARG A 39 19.89 9.01 50.55
CA ARG A 39 18.78 9.91 50.99
C ARG A 39 19.17 11.21 51.72
N SER A 40 19.26 12.31 50.97
CA SER A 40 19.28 13.73 51.41
C SER A 40 18.34 14.61 50.53
N ARG A 41 18.07 15.89 50.87
CA ARG A 41 16.93 16.66 50.29
C ARG A 41 16.92 18.21 50.50
N ARG A 42 17.77 19.02 49.85
CA ARG A 42 17.71 20.53 49.85
C ARG A 42 18.48 21.15 48.65
N SER A 43 18.27 22.41 48.21
CA SER A 43 17.05 23.25 48.08
C SER A 43 17.37 24.59 47.39
N SER A 44 16.56 25.01 46.41
CA SER A 44 16.28 26.40 45.96
C SER A 44 17.41 27.45 45.86
N GLY A 45 17.67 27.93 44.63
CA GLY A 45 18.26 29.24 44.36
C GLY A 45 17.60 29.87 43.13
N ARG A 46 17.27 31.17 43.17
CA ARG A 46 16.75 31.93 42.00
C ARG A 46 17.85 32.84 41.48
N GLY A 47 18.03 32.91 40.16
CA GLY A 47 18.88 33.89 39.50
C GLY A 47 18.28 34.29 38.16
N TRP A 48 18.04 35.58 37.96
CA TRP A 48 17.72 36.16 36.66
C TRP A 48 19.01 36.70 36.05
N ALA A 49 19.32 36.30 34.83
CA ALA A 49 20.33 36.95 33.99
C ALA A 49 19.93 36.78 32.51
N SER A 50 20.14 37.83 31.72
CA SER A 50 19.83 37.86 30.29
C SER A 50 20.93 37.19 29.45
N GLY A 51 20.56 36.59 28.31
CA GLY A 51 21.52 35.89 27.46
C GLY A 51 20.97 35.61 26.06
N SER A 52 21.11 36.57 25.15
CA SER A 52 20.72 36.41 23.75
C SER A 52 21.64 35.42 23.03
N LYS A 53 21.08 34.37 22.42
CA LYS A 53 21.75 33.56 21.39
C LYS A 53 20.78 33.20 20.27
N ARG A 54 21.20 33.43 19.03
CA ARG A 54 20.49 33.01 17.81
C ARG A 54 20.51 31.48 17.71
N SER A 55 19.36 30.86 17.51
CA SER A 55 19.25 29.48 17.02
C SER A 55 19.22 29.47 15.50
N THR A 56 20.02 28.62 14.87
CA THR A 56 19.98 28.38 13.42
C THR A 56 18.88 27.38 13.06
N ASP A 57 17.92 27.79 12.23
CA ASP A 57 16.82 26.91 11.81
C ASP A 57 17.29 25.83 10.81
N MET A 58 16.97 24.58 11.13
CA MET A 58 17.15 23.40 10.27
C MET A 58 15.77 22.93 9.74
N PRO A 59 15.43 23.13 8.46
CA PRO A 59 14.10 22.80 7.94
C PRO A 59 13.93 21.30 7.67
N HIS A 60 13.34 20.57 8.63
CA HIS A 60 12.97 19.16 8.43
C HIS A 60 11.80 18.99 7.45
N HIS A 61 12.08 18.50 6.25
CA HIS A 61 11.06 18.21 5.23
C HIS A 61 10.16 17.02 5.58
N HIS A 62 8.87 17.27 5.83
CA HIS A 62 7.85 16.23 5.95
C HIS A 62 7.32 15.78 4.58
N ALA A 63 7.47 14.48 4.25
CA ALA A 63 6.98 13.90 3.01
C ALA A 63 5.50 13.45 3.10
N TYR A 64 4.66 13.91 2.16
CA TYR A 64 3.25 13.53 2.08
C TYR A 64 3.03 12.16 1.44
N ILE A 65 2.64 11.15 2.24
CA ILE A 65 2.06 9.91 1.71
C ILE A 65 0.56 10.11 1.44
N ARG A 66 0.22 10.59 0.23
CA ARG A 66 -1.14 10.47 -0.32
C ARG A 66 -1.31 9.09 -0.95
N LEU A 67 -1.95 8.16 -0.25
CA LEU A 67 -2.49 6.95 -0.86
C LEU A 67 -3.67 7.33 -1.78
N GLY A 68 -3.53 7.04 -3.08
CA GLY A 68 -4.56 7.37 -4.07
C GLY A 68 -5.79 6.47 -3.94
N SER A 69 -6.97 7.09 -3.76
CA SER A 69 -8.25 6.37 -3.70
C SER A 69 -8.77 6.05 -5.10
N GLY A 70 -8.09 5.14 -5.81
CA GLY A 70 -8.49 4.64 -7.13
C GLY A 70 -9.75 3.77 -7.09
N GLY A 71 -10.91 4.41 -6.93
CA GLY A 71 -12.22 3.76 -6.99
C GLY A 71 -12.86 3.93 -8.37
N ALA A 72 -12.72 2.92 -9.24
CA ALA A 72 -13.50 2.87 -10.48
C ALA A 72 -14.96 2.53 -10.16
N GLY A 73 -15.89 3.37 -10.65
CA GLY A 73 -17.33 3.15 -10.57
C GLY A 73 -18.03 4.01 -11.61
N GLY A 74 -18.64 3.36 -12.61
CA GLY A 74 -19.49 4.03 -13.58
C GLY A 74 -20.92 4.14 -13.05
N GLY A 75 -21.65 5.17 -13.51
CA GLY A 75 -23.00 5.49 -13.07
C GLY A 75 -23.21 7.00 -13.14
N GLY A 76 -23.73 7.48 -14.27
CA GLY A 76 -23.93 8.91 -14.52
C GLY A 76 -25.33 9.38 -14.14
N THR A 77 -25.43 10.62 -13.65
CA THR A 77 -26.67 11.40 -13.50
C THR A 77 -26.37 12.86 -13.89
N PRO A 78 -27.35 13.62 -14.42
CA PRO A 78 -27.09 14.78 -15.27
C PRO A 78 -26.72 16.08 -14.53
N SER A 79 -26.12 17.01 -15.29
CA SER A 79 -25.77 18.36 -14.84
C SER A 79 -27.00 19.27 -14.65
N PRO A 80 -27.01 20.16 -13.64
CA PRO A 80 -27.95 21.28 -13.60
C PRO A 80 -27.59 22.35 -14.65
N PRO A 81 -28.57 23.06 -15.26
CA PRO A 81 -28.33 24.11 -16.25
C PRO A 81 -27.82 25.42 -15.62
N ALA A 82 -27.20 26.26 -16.45
CA ALA A 82 -26.57 27.52 -16.03
C ALA A 82 -27.56 28.70 -15.94
N SER A 83 -27.27 29.65 -15.06
CA SER A 83 -28.06 30.87 -14.83
C SER A 83 -28.01 31.84 -16.03
N PRO A 84 -29.16 32.34 -16.55
CA PRO A 84 -29.16 33.31 -17.64
C PRO A 84 -28.84 34.73 -17.16
N ARG A 85 -28.04 35.46 -17.96
CA ARG A 85 -27.92 36.93 -17.90
C ARG A 85 -28.29 37.54 -19.25
N ARG A 86 -29.42 38.24 -19.35
CA ARG A 86 -29.62 39.44 -20.18
C ARG A 86 -31.00 40.06 -19.92
N SER A 87 -31.05 41.39 -19.94
CA SER A 87 -32.27 42.21 -20.03
C SER A 87 -32.65 42.43 -21.50
N PRO A 88 -33.85 42.94 -21.78
CA PRO A 88 -33.95 44.36 -22.14
C PRO A 88 -35.20 45.08 -21.54
N ARG A 89 -35.50 46.29 -22.05
CA ARG A 89 -36.33 47.33 -21.41
C ARG A 89 -37.15 48.10 -22.47
N ILE A 90 -38.47 48.16 -22.33
CA ILE A 90 -39.41 48.93 -23.19
C ILE A 90 -40.43 49.63 -22.25
N GLN A 91 -40.25 50.92 -21.92
CA GLN A 91 -40.79 52.17 -22.55
C GLN A 91 -42.11 52.65 -21.89
N ARG A 92 -42.15 53.90 -21.36
CA ARG A 92 -42.82 55.15 -21.90
C ARG A 92 -44.35 55.02 -22.02
N ARG A 93 -45.21 56.00 -21.68
CA ARG A 93 -45.17 57.43 -21.22
C ARG A 93 -46.31 57.58 -20.14
N GLY A 94 -46.57 58.67 -19.41
CA GLY A 94 -46.04 60.04 -19.37
C GLY A 94 -47.20 61.05 -19.18
N GLY A 95 -47.10 62.01 -18.25
CA GLY A 95 -48.15 63.04 -17.99
C GLY A 95 -47.89 63.84 -16.69
N LYS A 96 -48.36 65.10 -16.59
CA LYS A 96 -48.07 65.99 -15.44
C LYS A 96 -49.08 67.15 -15.31
N ALA A 97 -49.33 67.59 -14.06
CA ALA A 97 -49.93 68.87 -13.61
C ALA A 97 -51.47 69.09 -13.67
N GLY A 98 -51.96 69.95 -12.76
CA GLY A 98 -53.36 70.37 -12.56
C GLY A 98 -54.07 69.72 -11.35
N GLY A 99 -54.80 70.42 -10.45
CA GLY A 99 -54.93 71.87 -10.29
C GLY A 99 -56.03 72.40 -9.33
N ALA A 100 -55.71 72.57 -8.03
CA ALA A 100 -56.30 73.51 -7.05
C ALA A 100 -57.79 73.39 -6.57
N LYS A 101 -58.09 74.16 -5.48
CA LYS A 101 -59.37 74.36 -4.74
C LYS A 101 -59.83 73.19 -3.83
N GLY A 102 -60.44 73.42 -2.65
CA GLY A 102 -60.57 74.64 -1.83
C GLY A 102 -61.83 74.65 -0.92
N ALA A 103 -61.69 75.10 0.35
CA ALA A 103 -62.76 75.29 1.38
C ALA A 103 -63.48 74.00 1.91
N ALA A 104 -64.06 73.95 3.12
CA ALA A 104 -63.90 74.73 4.38
C ALA A 104 -64.55 74.01 5.60
N MET A 105 -64.38 74.60 6.81
CA MET A 105 -65.12 74.40 8.08
C MET A 105 -64.97 73.09 8.91
N GLY A 106 -64.97 73.25 10.25
CA GLY A 106 -65.66 72.33 11.18
C GLY A 106 -64.85 71.66 12.30
N LEU A 107 -64.79 72.27 13.50
CA LEU A 107 -64.40 71.61 14.77
C LEU A 107 -65.59 70.77 15.36
N PRO A 108 -65.44 69.97 16.46
CA PRO A 108 -64.28 69.82 17.36
C PRO A 108 -63.76 68.38 17.57
N ARG A 109 -62.45 68.25 17.84
CA ARG A 109 -61.70 66.97 17.85
C ARG A 109 -61.36 66.45 19.27
N ALA A 110 -62.24 66.66 20.26
CA ALA A 110 -61.87 66.52 21.68
C ALA A 110 -62.32 65.22 22.40
N ILE A 111 -63.45 64.60 22.00
CA ILE A 111 -64.06 63.47 22.75
C ILE A 111 -63.54 62.11 22.26
N VAL A 112 -63.55 61.89 20.94
CA VAL A 112 -63.12 60.64 20.29
C VAL A 112 -61.71 60.21 20.72
N GLN A 113 -60.79 61.18 20.83
CA GLN A 113 -59.39 60.92 21.16
C GLN A 113 -59.20 60.39 22.60
N ARG A 114 -60.03 60.84 23.57
CA ARG A 114 -60.03 60.29 24.94
C ARG A 114 -60.59 58.87 25.01
N MET A 115 -61.68 58.57 24.29
CA MET A 115 -62.23 57.21 24.23
C MET A 115 -61.26 56.23 23.58
N SER A 116 -60.56 56.65 22.51
CA SER A 116 -59.56 55.81 21.85
C SER A 116 -58.38 55.44 22.77
N TRP A 117 -57.96 56.32 23.68
CA TRP A 117 -56.89 56.02 24.66
C TRP A 117 -57.35 55.04 25.76
N MET A 118 -58.58 55.14 26.26
CA MET A 118 -59.11 54.12 27.19
C MET A 118 -59.24 52.74 26.51
N LEU A 119 -59.73 52.68 25.27
CA LEU A 119 -59.77 51.42 24.52
C LEU A 119 -58.36 50.86 24.28
N LEU A 120 -57.40 51.68 23.85
CA LEU A 120 -56.03 51.22 23.58
C LEU A 120 -55.33 50.66 24.83
N SER A 121 -55.50 51.31 25.99
CA SER A 121 -54.95 50.82 27.27
C SER A 121 -55.63 49.54 27.77
N LEU A 122 -56.93 49.34 27.51
CA LEU A 122 -57.61 48.06 27.77
C LEU A 122 -57.12 46.93 26.86
N PHE A 123 -56.87 47.21 25.57
CA PHE A 123 -56.30 46.22 24.64
C PHE A 123 -54.85 45.85 25.02
N LEU A 124 -54.00 46.84 25.34
CA LEU A 124 -52.63 46.60 25.78
C LEU A 124 -52.56 45.76 27.07
N ARG A 125 -53.44 45.99 28.04
CA ARG A 125 -53.51 45.17 29.28
C ARG A 125 -53.90 43.71 29.03
N ARG A 126 -54.62 43.39 27.94
CA ARG A 126 -55.00 42.00 27.60
C ARG A 126 -54.01 41.29 26.67
N GLN A 127 -53.24 42.00 25.85
CA GLN A 127 -52.26 41.37 24.94
C GLN A 127 -51.07 40.73 25.66
N ALA A 128 -50.68 41.20 26.86
CA ALA A 128 -49.62 40.57 27.65
C ALA A 128 -49.89 39.07 27.90
N ILE A 129 -51.15 38.70 28.23
CA ILE A 129 -51.55 37.32 28.47
C ILE A 129 -51.35 36.47 27.20
N PHE A 130 -51.72 36.98 26.02
CA PHE A 130 -51.54 36.25 24.76
C PHE A 130 -50.09 36.12 24.30
N LEU A 131 -49.16 36.94 24.81
CA LEU A 131 -47.72 36.78 24.58
C LEU A 131 -47.06 35.83 25.59
N PHE A 132 -47.47 35.88 26.87
CA PHE A 132 -46.93 35.01 27.90
C PHE A 132 -47.47 33.58 27.87
N THR A 133 -48.74 33.34 27.48
CA THR A 133 -49.31 31.98 27.44
C THR A 133 -48.56 31.04 26.47
N PRO A 134 -48.21 31.42 25.23
CA PRO A 134 -47.39 30.58 24.36
C PRO A 134 -45.98 30.34 24.89
N LEU A 135 -45.35 31.37 25.48
CA LEU A 135 -44.01 31.23 26.08
C LEU A 135 -44.01 30.32 27.32
N LEU A 136 -45.03 30.42 28.18
CA LEU A 136 -45.23 29.52 29.31
C LEU A 136 -45.58 28.10 28.87
N TYR A 137 -46.39 27.93 27.81
CA TYR A 137 -46.66 26.60 27.24
C TYR A 137 -45.39 25.96 26.66
N VAL A 138 -44.57 26.70 25.92
CA VAL A 138 -43.29 26.23 25.40
C VAL A 138 -42.31 25.92 26.54
N ALA A 139 -42.20 26.78 27.56
CA ALA A 139 -41.37 26.53 28.74
C ALA A 139 -41.84 25.28 29.50
N SER A 140 -43.16 25.10 29.68
CA SER A 140 -43.76 23.92 30.32
C SER A 140 -43.52 22.65 29.51
N MET A 141 -43.60 22.72 28.18
CA MET A 141 -43.28 21.61 27.28
C MET A 141 -41.78 21.26 27.32
N ILE A 142 -40.88 22.26 27.39
CA ILE A 142 -39.44 22.01 27.56
C ILE A 142 -39.16 21.39 28.92
N PHE A 143 -39.82 21.84 29.99
CA PHE A 143 -39.67 21.26 31.33
C PHE A 143 -40.23 19.84 31.40
N TYR A 144 -41.38 19.58 30.79
CA TYR A 144 -42.00 18.26 30.67
C TYR A 144 -41.13 17.28 29.86
N MET A 145 -40.58 17.73 28.72
CA MET A 145 -39.61 16.95 27.95
C MET A 145 -38.25 16.80 28.66
N GLY A 146 -37.98 17.61 29.69
CA GLY A 146 -36.82 17.48 30.58
C GLY A 146 -37.06 16.58 31.81
N THR A 147 -38.32 16.33 32.20
CA THR A 147 -38.67 15.43 33.32
C THR A 147 -39.17 14.05 32.89
N VAL A 148 -39.53 13.85 31.62
CA VAL A 148 -39.75 12.52 31.04
C VAL A 148 -38.38 11.85 30.82
N SER A 149 -37.97 10.98 31.75
CA SER A 149 -36.79 10.12 31.56
C SER A 149 -36.94 9.27 30.29
N LEU A 150 -36.10 9.55 29.29
CA LEU A 150 -35.99 8.77 28.05
C LEU A 150 -35.33 7.38 28.24
N GLU A 151 -35.27 6.88 29.47
CA GLU A 151 -34.74 5.55 29.82
C GLU A 151 -35.62 4.40 29.30
N ASN A 152 -36.90 4.67 29.02
CA ASN A 152 -37.86 3.70 28.49
C ASN A 152 -38.21 3.92 27.00
N VAL A 153 -37.31 4.52 26.21
CA VAL A 153 -37.34 4.25 24.76
C VAL A 153 -36.92 2.79 24.60
N PRO A 154 -37.75 1.90 24.02
CA PRO A 154 -37.31 0.53 23.76
C PRO A 154 -36.08 0.61 22.87
N HIS A 155 -34.95 0.03 23.32
CA HIS A 155 -33.72 0.01 22.54
C HIS A 155 -34.04 -0.54 21.15
N ILE A 156 -34.07 0.33 20.13
CA ILE A 156 -34.09 -0.08 18.74
C ILE A 156 -32.80 -0.86 18.56
N ILE A 157 -32.92 -2.19 18.51
CA ILE A 157 -31.79 -3.10 18.29
C ILE A 157 -31.31 -2.81 16.88
N SER A 158 -30.40 -1.85 16.77
CA SER A 158 -29.88 -1.31 15.52
C SER A 158 -29.06 -2.41 14.88
N ARG A 159 -29.75 -3.24 14.07
CA ARG A 159 -29.18 -4.38 13.36
C ARG A 159 -28.03 -3.85 12.52
N SER A 160 -26.81 -4.15 12.95
CA SER A 160 -25.59 -3.67 12.30
C SER A 160 -25.66 -4.01 10.82
N ALA A 161 -25.45 -3.02 9.95
CA ALA A 161 -25.62 -3.18 8.51
C ALA A 161 -24.83 -4.41 8.00
N PRO A 162 -25.38 -5.25 7.10
CA PRO A 162 -24.68 -6.46 6.66
C PRO A 162 -23.27 -6.16 6.14
N GLY A 163 -22.27 -6.89 6.64
CA GLY A 163 -20.86 -6.69 6.31
C GLY A 163 -20.16 -5.62 7.16
N SER A 164 -20.83 -5.02 8.14
CA SER A 164 -20.23 -4.04 9.05
C SER A 164 -19.50 -4.68 10.23
N VAL A 165 -19.80 -5.94 10.59
CA VAL A 165 -19.21 -6.62 11.76
C VAL A 165 -18.19 -7.69 11.33
N TYR A 166 -17.19 -7.94 12.16
CA TYR A 166 -16.27 -9.07 12.04
C TYR A 166 -16.85 -10.29 12.76
N ARG A 167 -17.50 -11.20 12.01
CA ARG A 167 -18.04 -12.48 12.53
C ARG A 167 -17.27 -13.71 12.05
N SER A 168 -16.16 -13.52 11.33
CA SER A 168 -15.40 -14.57 10.66
C SER A 168 -15.01 -15.76 11.57
N PRO A 169 -14.68 -15.59 12.88
CA PRO A 169 -14.53 -16.72 13.81
C PRO A 169 -15.79 -17.58 13.98
N ARG A 170 -16.94 -16.96 14.30
CA ARG A 170 -18.23 -17.64 14.45
C ARG A 170 -18.73 -18.28 13.16
N LEU A 171 -18.33 -17.74 12.00
CA LEU A 171 -18.60 -18.34 10.70
C LEU A 171 -17.74 -19.58 10.47
N TYR A 172 -16.45 -19.52 10.82
CA TYR A 172 -15.53 -20.65 10.75
C TYR A 172 -15.99 -21.79 11.66
N GLU A 173 -16.23 -21.51 12.94
CA GLU A 173 -16.78 -22.44 13.93
C GLU A 173 -18.03 -23.18 13.41
N ARG A 174 -18.98 -22.45 12.80
CA ARG A 174 -20.21 -23.03 12.23
C ARG A 174 -19.98 -23.88 10.98
N LEU A 175 -19.09 -23.45 10.07
CA LEU A 175 -18.94 -24.08 8.75
C LEU A 175 -17.80 -25.09 8.68
N ARG A 176 -17.05 -25.30 9.76
CA ARG A 176 -15.87 -26.17 9.79
C ARG A 176 -16.20 -27.62 9.41
N SER A 177 -17.25 -28.21 9.98
CA SER A 177 -17.69 -29.58 9.66
C SER A 177 -17.97 -29.76 8.16
N ASP A 178 -18.76 -28.84 7.59
CA ASP A 178 -19.14 -28.86 6.18
C ASP A 178 -17.94 -28.64 5.26
N MET A 179 -16.98 -27.81 5.68
CA MET A 179 -15.76 -27.50 4.95
C MET A 179 -14.76 -28.66 4.97
N ASP A 180 -14.59 -29.32 6.11
CA ASP A 180 -13.61 -30.39 6.29
C ASP A 180 -14.12 -31.72 5.68
N ALA A 181 -15.44 -31.91 5.58
CA ALA A 181 -16.06 -33.01 4.82
C ALA A 181 -16.08 -32.79 3.28
N ASP A 182 -15.73 -31.60 2.78
CA ASP A 182 -15.89 -31.21 1.38
C ASP A 182 -14.73 -31.68 0.48
N ASN A 183 -14.76 -32.97 0.14
CA ASN A 183 -13.80 -33.66 -0.71
C ASN A 183 -13.97 -33.42 -2.23
N SER A 184 -14.59 -32.31 -2.68
CA SER A 184 -14.89 -32.15 -4.12
C SER A 184 -13.62 -32.00 -4.99
N SER A 185 -13.33 -33.00 -5.82
CA SER A 185 -12.22 -33.01 -6.77
C SER A 185 -12.27 -31.84 -7.78
N ASP A 186 -13.46 -31.44 -8.21
CA ASP A 186 -13.70 -30.33 -9.17
C ASP A 186 -13.04 -29.01 -8.77
N GLY A 187 -13.00 -28.73 -7.46
CA GLY A 187 -12.39 -27.52 -6.91
C GLY A 187 -10.89 -27.47 -7.20
N LEU A 188 -10.18 -28.52 -6.79
CA LEU A 188 -8.72 -28.67 -6.91
C LEU A 188 -8.30 -28.85 -8.38
N ALA A 189 -9.01 -29.69 -9.13
CA ALA A 189 -8.77 -29.93 -10.55
C ALA A 189 -8.98 -28.67 -11.42
N THR A 190 -9.61 -27.61 -10.90
CA THR A 190 -9.74 -26.30 -11.57
C THR A 190 -8.89 -25.19 -10.94
N VAL A 191 -8.29 -25.40 -9.76
CA VAL A 191 -7.24 -24.49 -9.21
C VAL A 191 -6.04 -24.46 -10.15
N TRP A 192 -5.47 -25.63 -10.43
CA TRP A 192 -4.14 -25.76 -11.07
C TRP A 192 -4.17 -25.72 -12.61
N LYS A 193 -5.34 -25.55 -13.23
CA LYS A 193 -5.48 -25.49 -14.70
C LYS A 193 -5.15 -24.09 -15.23
N HIS A 194 -4.30 -24.04 -16.25
CA HIS A 194 -4.19 -22.86 -17.09
C HIS A 194 -5.47 -22.73 -17.91
N SER A 195 -6.24 -21.69 -17.63
CA SER A 195 -7.53 -21.39 -18.26
C SER A 195 -7.35 -20.69 -19.59
N PHE A 196 -6.27 -19.91 -19.73
CA PHE A 196 -5.93 -19.20 -20.96
C PHE A 196 -5.27 -20.16 -21.95
N LYS A 197 -5.94 -20.35 -23.10
CA LYS A 197 -5.43 -20.99 -24.33
C LYS A 197 -5.35 -20.02 -25.52
N GLY A 198 -5.55 -18.71 -25.29
CA GLY A 198 -5.27 -17.71 -26.31
C GLY A 198 -3.78 -17.69 -26.63
N GLY A 199 -3.41 -17.26 -27.84
CA GLY A 199 -2.00 -17.23 -28.26
C GLY A 199 -1.15 -16.44 -27.25
N GLY A 200 0.02 -17.01 -26.92
CA GLY A 200 0.95 -16.42 -25.97
C GLY A 200 1.53 -15.07 -26.40
N TRP A 201 2.36 -14.51 -25.54
CA TRP A 201 2.87 -13.15 -25.66
C TRP A 201 4.38 -13.16 -25.51
N ARG A 202 5.10 -12.92 -26.61
CA ARG A 202 6.57 -12.81 -26.55
C ARG A 202 7.00 -11.38 -26.24
N PRO A 203 8.03 -11.18 -25.41
CA PRO A 203 8.69 -9.89 -25.27
C PRO A 203 9.11 -9.31 -26.63
N CYS A 204 9.12 -7.98 -26.75
CA CYS A 204 9.67 -7.32 -27.93
C CYS A 204 11.21 -7.41 -27.90
N GLU A 205 11.78 -8.46 -28.49
CA GLU A 205 13.24 -8.65 -28.62
C GLU A 205 13.85 -7.84 -29.79
N ASP A 206 13.38 -6.61 -29.93
CA ASP A 206 14.03 -5.61 -30.79
C ASP A 206 15.18 -4.99 -29.97
N THR A 207 16.40 -5.50 -30.14
CA THR A 207 17.62 -4.77 -29.72
C THR A 207 18.12 -3.96 -30.91
N SER A 208 18.23 -2.63 -30.77
CA SER A 208 19.03 -1.87 -31.73
C SER A 208 20.48 -2.36 -31.70
N THR A 209 21.12 -2.44 -32.85
CA THR A 209 22.56 -2.71 -33.02
C THR A 209 23.37 -1.42 -33.20
N ASP A 210 22.71 -0.26 -33.20
CA ASP A 210 23.31 1.02 -33.52
C ASP A 210 24.19 1.52 -32.37
N VAL A 211 25.27 2.22 -32.71
CA VAL A 211 26.13 2.87 -31.71
C VAL A 211 25.36 4.06 -31.13
N LEU A 212 25.15 4.06 -29.81
CA LEU A 212 24.52 5.19 -29.13
C LEU A 212 25.31 6.49 -29.37
N PRO A 213 24.65 7.60 -29.74
CA PRO A 213 25.32 8.87 -29.99
C PRO A 213 25.93 9.49 -28.72
N ASP A 214 26.73 10.55 -28.92
CA ASP A 214 27.36 11.29 -27.82
C ASP A 214 26.35 11.81 -26.81
N SER A 215 26.68 11.69 -25.53
CA SER A 215 25.79 11.99 -24.41
C SER A 215 25.66 13.49 -24.14
N ASN A 216 24.42 13.96 -23.97
CA ASN A 216 24.14 15.36 -23.59
C ASN A 216 24.69 15.73 -22.20
N GLY A 217 24.92 14.74 -21.33
CA GLY A 217 25.47 14.92 -19.98
C GLY A 217 25.10 13.78 -19.03
N TYR A 218 25.55 13.90 -17.78
CA TYR A 218 25.36 12.91 -16.73
C TYR A 218 24.13 13.22 -15.87
N ILE A 219 23.27 12.22 -15.66
CA ILE A 219 22.12 12.29 -14.77
C ILE A 219 22.38 11.43 -13.53
N TYR A 220 22.49 12.08 -12.36
CA TYR A 220 22.62 11.42 -11.06
C TYR A 220 21.27 11.43 -10.32
N VAL A 221 20.77 10.24 -9.97
CA VAL A 221 19.45 10.05 -9.35
C VAL A 221 19.54 9.45 -7.95
N GLU A 222 18.79 10.04 -7.02
CA GLU A 222 18.49 9.42 -5.72
C GLU A 222 17.10 8.79 -5.73
N ALA A 223 17.06 7.47 -5.55
CA ALA A 223 15.84 6.69 -5.41
C ALA A 223 15.45 6.56 -3.93
N ASN A 224 14.18 6.82 -3.61
CA ASN A 224 13.68 6.91 -2.23
C ASN A 224 12.55 5.91 -1.96
N GLY A 225 12.49 5.41 -0.73
CA GLY A 225 11.51 4.42 -0.29
C GLY A 225 12.09 3.00 -0.26
N GLY A 226 11.23 1.99 -0.15
CA GLY A 226 11.63 0.58 -0.11
C GLY A 226 11.67 -0.04 -1.52
N LEU A 227 12.19 -1.26 -1.63
CA LEU A 227 12.42 -2.03 -2.88
C LEU A 227 11.58 -1.63 -4.10
N ASN A 228 10.25 -1.78 -4.05
CA ASN A 228 9.36 -1.54 -5.20
C ASN A 228 9.16 -0.05 -5.52
N GLN A 229 9.40 0.87 -4.57
CA GLN A 229 9.46 2.31 -4.84
C GLN A 229 10.78 2.66 -5.53
N GLN A 230 11.89 2.09 -5.06
CA GLN A 230 13.21 2.24 -5.70
C GLN A 230 13.18 1.71 -7.14
N ARG A 231 12.60 0.52 -7.37
CA ARG A 231 12.34 -0.08 -8.70
C ARG A 231 11.59 0.90 -9.63
N THR A 232 10.56 1.58 -9.12
CA THR A 232 9.84 2.62 -9.87
C THR A 232 10.75 3.80 -10.26
N SER A 233 11.58 4.27 -9.33
CA SER A 233 12.53 5.37 -9.58
C SER A 233 13.60 4.98 -10.59
N ILE A 234 14.19 3.78 -10.49
CA ILE A 234 15.22 3.31 -11.43
C ILE A 234 14.65 3.20 -12.85
N CYS A 235 13.50 2.55 -13.02
CA CYS A 235 12.87 2.37 -14.35
C CYS A 235 12.48 3.71 -14.99
N ASN A 236 12.05 4.70 -14.19
CA ASN A 236 11.84 6.06 -14.67
C ASN A 236 13.16 6.78 -15.00
N ALA A 237 14.26 6.51 -14.30
CA ALA A 237 15.55 7.15 -14.53
C ALA A 237 16.17 6.68 -15.85
N VAL A 238 16.15 5.37 -16.12
CA VAL A 238 16.55 4.78 -17.42
C VAL A 238 15.72 5.38 -18.55
N ALA A 239 14.40 5.44 -18.40
CA ALA A 239 13.51 5.98 -19.42
C ALA A 239 13.67 7.49 -19.68
N VAL A 240 14.05 8.28 -18.67
CA VAL A 240 14.42 9.70 -18.84
C VAL A 240 15.80 9.82 -19.51
N ALA A 241 16.79 9.04 -19.07
CA ALA A 241 18.14 9.10 -19.59
C ALA A 241 18.21 8.76 -21.09
N GLY A 242 17.57 7.67 -21.52
CA GLY A 242 17.47 7.34 -22.95
C GLY A 242 16.70 8.39 -23.77
N TYR A 243 15.56 8.87 -23.26
CA TYR A 243 14.78 9.91 -23.96
C TYR A 243 15.52 11.26 -24.09
N LEU A 244 16.41 11.58 -23.15
CA LEU A 244 17.26 12.78 -23.20
C LEU A 244 18.62 12.54 -23.89
N ASN A 245 18.91 11.33 -24.38
CA ASN A 245 20.23 10.90 -24.81
C ASN A 245 21.33 11.33 -23.80
N ALA A 246 21.22 10.80 -22.59
CA ALA A 246 22.03 11.19 -21.44
C ALA A 246 22.58 9.97 -20.70
N THR A 247 23.75 10.12 -20.08
CA THR A 247 24.40 9.04 -19.34
C THR A 247 23.79 8.92 -17.95
N LEU A 248 23.19 7.77 -17.65
CA LEU A 248 22.66 7.48 -16.31
C LEU A 248 23.81 7.03 -15.39
N VAL A 249 24.04 7.77 -14.32
CA VAL A 249 24.86 7.27 -13.21
C VAL A 249 23.99 6.34 -12.37
N ILE A 250 24.50 5.15 -12.02
CA ILE A 250 23.73 4.12 -11.30
C ILE A 250 23.02 4.72 -10.07
N PRO A 251 21.67 4.67 -10.02
CA PRO A 251 20.88 5.34 -8.99
C PRO A 251 21.29 4.94 -7.58
N LYS A 252 21.60 5.93 -6.74
CA LYS A 252 21.96 5.69 -5.34
C LYS A 252 20.69 5.68 -4.48
N PHE A 253 20.64 4.80 -3.48
CA PHE A 253 19.46 4.62 -2.64
C PHE A 253 19.56 5.52 -1.41
N HIS A 254 18.53 6.35 -1.19
CA HIS A 254 18.50 7.28 -0.07
C HIS A 254 17.94 6.58 1.17
N TYR A 255 18.74 6.50 2.25
CA TYR A 255 18.35 5.88 3.51
C TYR A 255 17.04 6.47 4.04
N HIS A 256 16.06 5.62 4.32
CA HIS A 256 14.69 6.04 4.60
C HIS A 256 14.23 5.52 5.97
N SER A 257 13.90 6.43 6.89
CA SER A 257 13.65 6.15 8.31
C SER A 257 12.56 5.10 8.62
N ILE A 258 11.61 4.88 7.71
CA ILE A 258 10.60 3.81 7.80
C ILE A 258 11.18 2.43 7.43
N TRP A 259 12.03 2.36 6.40
CA TRP A 259 12.55 1.10 5.85
C TRP A 259 13.86 0.67 6.52
N LYS A 260 14.62 1.64 7.05
CA LYS A 260 15.90 1.49 7.78
C LYS A 260 16.96 0.65 7.07
N ASP A 261 16.86 0.58 5.74
CA ASP A 261 17.74 -0.21 4.90
C ASP A 261 18.84 0.68 4.30
N PRO A 262 20.13 0.43 4.59
CA PRO A 262 21.26 1.17 4.04
C PRO A 262 21.86 0.54 2.76
N SER A 263 21.21 -0.47 2.18
CA SER A 263 21.74 -1.21 1.01
C SER A 263 22.04 -0.30 -0.20
N LYS A 264 23.11 -0.63 -0.91
CA LYS A 264 23.49 -0.05 -2.21
C LYS A 264 22.78 -0.76 -3.37
N PHE A 265 23.01 -0.29 -4.60
CA PHE A 265 22.43 -0.86 -5.83
C PHE A 265 22.83 -2.33 -6.03
N SER A 266 24.14 -2.60 -6.17
CA SER A 266 24.75 -3.94 -6.31
C SER A 266 24.43 -4.94 -5.19
N GLU A 267 23.98 -4.48 -4.02
CA GLU A 267 23.58 -5.38 -2.93
C GLU A 267 22.15 -5.92 -3.12
N ILE A 268 21.32 -5.25 -3.91
CA ILE A 268 19.93 -5.62 -4.22
C ILE A 268 19.78 -6.14 -5.66
N TYR A 269 20.49 -5.53 -6.61
CA TYR A 269 20.40 -5.82 -8.05
C TYR A 269 21.76 -6.24 -8.62
N ASP A 270 21.73 -6.99 -9.71
CA ASP A 270 22.90 -7.39 -10.49
C ASP A 270 23.40 -6.18 -11.31
N GLU A 271 24.56 -5.63 -10.94
CA GLU A 271 25.06 -4.34 -11.45
C GLU A 271 25.62 -4.46 -12.88
N ASP A 272 26.42 -5.50 -13.13
CA ASP A 272 26.99 -5.79 -14.46
C ASP A 272 25.91 -6.21 -15.46
N HIS A 273 24.92 -7.01 -15.02
CA HIS A 273 23.76 -7.35 -15.84
C HIS A 273 22.89 -6.12 -16.16
N PHE A 274 22.74 -5.19 -15.22
CA PHE A 274 21.99 -3.94 -15.45
C PHE A 274 22.66 -3.04 -16.50
N ILE A 275 23.98 -2.82 -16.40
CA ILE A 275 24.74 -2.05 -17.39
C ILE A 275 24.70 -2.74 -18.76
N SER A 276 25.07 -4.02 -18.81
CA SER A 276 25.20 -4.76 -20.08
C SER A 276 23.88 -4.98 -20.82
N THR A 277 22.74 -5.06 -20.10
CA THR A 277 21.39 -5.12 -20.70
C THR A 277 20.97 -3.78 -21.32
N LEU A 278 21.45 -2.64 -20.79
CA LEU A 278 21.04 -1.30 -21.23
C LEU A 278 21.98 -0.67 -22.26
N LYS A 279 23.19 -1.19 -22.44
CA LYS A 279 24.30 -0.58 -23.22
C LYS A 279 23.97 -0.13 -24.67
N ASN A 280 22.98 -0.74 -25.34
CA ASN A 280 22.55 -0.38 -26.70
C ASN A 280 21.39 0.64 -26.73
N GLU A 281 20.87 1.05 -25.57
CA GLU A 281 19.62 1.83 -25.43
C GLU A 281 19.79 3.04 -24.49
N VAL A 282 20.67 2.93 -23.49
CA VAL A 282 21.05 4.00 -22.55
C VAL A 282 22.51 3.82 -22.11
N HIS A 283 23.32 4.86 -22.19
CA HIS A 283 24.67 4.88 -21.57
C HIS A 283 24.55 4.82 -20.04
N VAL A 284 25.18 3.84 -19.37
CA VAL A 284 25.13 3.68 -17.90
C VAL A 284 26.54 3.59 -17.32
N VAL A 285 26.80 4.28 -16.20
CA VAL A 285 28.10 4.28 -15.49
C VAL A 285 27.93 4.08 -13.97
N ASP A 286 28.89 3.40 -13.35
CA ASP A 286 28.94 3.11 -11.90
C ASP A 286 29.04 4.38 -11.04
N LYS A 287 29.90 5.30 -11.47
CA LYS A 287 30.26 6.55 -10.79
C LYS A 287 30.26 7.73 -11.77
N ILE A 288 30.23 8.93 -11.21
CA ILE A 288 30.43 10.15 -11.98
C ILE A 288 31.93 10.22 -12.34
N PRO A 289 32.32 10.53 -13.60
CA PRO A 289 33.73 10.67 -13.95
C PRO A 289 34.46 11.75 -13.15
N GLU A 290 35.75 11.52 -12.89
CA GLU A 290 36.56 12.36 -11.99
C GLU A 290 36.67 13.81 -12.51
N PHE A 291 37.02 13.99 -13.78
CA PHE A 291 37.05 15.28 -14.48
C PHE A 291 35.71 16.05 -14.49
N ILE A 292 34.58 15.34 -14.34
CA ILE A 292 33.26 15.97 -14.19
C ILE A 292 33.06 16.46 -12.75
N MET A 293 33.55 15.70 -11.75
CA MET A 293 33.43 15.96 -10.32
C MET A 293 34.40 17.01 -9.78
N GLU A 294 35.59 17.15 -10.37
CA GLU A 294 36.57 18.21 -10.05
C GLU A 294 35.91 19.61 -10.10
N ARG A 295 35.09 19.86 -11.13
CA ARG A 295 34.31 21.10 -11.30
C ARG A 295 33.32 21.41 -10.17
N PHE A 296 33.01 20.41 -9.33
CA PHE A 296 32.14 20.52 -8.15
C PHE A 296 32.90 20.29 -6.83
N GLY A 297 34.24 20.28 -6.85
CA GLY A 297 35.07 20.02 -5.67
C GLY A 297 34.85 18.62 -5.08
N HIS A 298 34.63 17.62 -5.94
CA HIS A 298 34.31 16.23 -5.61
C HIS A 298 33.06 16.03 -4.72
N ASN A 299 32.24 17.08 -4.50
CA ASN A 299 31.08 17.04 -3.62
C ASN A 299 29.75 17.09 -4.39
N VAL A 300 29.01 15.97 -4.38
CA VAL A 300 27.68 15.83 -5.01
C VAL A 300 26.61 16.76 -4.40
N SER A 301 26.90 17.46 -3.30
CA SER A 301 26.07 18.52 -2.73
C SER A 301 26.15 19.84 -3.50
N ASN A 302 27.25 20.08 -4.22
CA ASN A 302 27.46 21.30 -5.03
C ASN A 302 26.79 21.20 -6.41
N VAL A 303 26.44 19.99 -6.84
CA VAL A 303 25.77 19.70 -8.12
C VAL A 303 24.34 20.22 -8.13
N PHE A 304 23.93 20.91 -9.20
CA PHE A 304 22.59 21.47 -9.34
C PHE A 304 21.48 20.43 -9.14
N ASN A 305 20.63 20.65 -8.13
CA ASN A 305 19.63 19.67 -7.67
C ASN A 305 18.23 19.97 -8.22
N PHE A 306 17.91 19.39 -9.37
CA PHE A 306 16.70 19.65 -10.15
C PHE A 306 15.43 19.16 -9.43
N LYS A 307 14.52 20.09 -9.09
CA LYS A 307 13.29 19.81 -8.31
C LYS A 307 12.08 19.52 -9.19
N ILE A 308 12.02 18.30 -9.73
CA ILE A 308 10.93 17.84 -10.60
C ILE A 308 9.62 17.64 -9.81
N LYS A 309 8.50 18.07 -10.38
CA LYS A 309 7.15 17.88 -9.81
C LYS A 309 6.76 16.38 -9.81
N ALA A 310 5.78 16.00 -9.00
CA ALA A 310 5.27 14.62 -9.05
C ALA A 310 4.48 14.43 -10.35
N TRP A 311 4.71 13.32 -11.06
CA TRP A 311 4.06 12.98 -12.34
C TRP A 311 4.26 14.03 -13.45
N SER A 312 5.45 14.64 -13.58
CA SER A 312 5.76 15.46 -14.76
C SER A 312 5.63 14.64 -16.06
N SER A 313 5.11 15.26 -17.12
CA SER A 313 5.12 14.71 -18.49
C SER A 313 6.55 14.47 -18.97
N ILE A 314 6.77 13.58 -19.95
CA ILE A 314 8.10 13.43 -20.55
C ILE A 314 8.57 14.72 -21.25
N GLN A 315 7.64 15.48 -21.83
CA GLN A 315 7.94 16.73 -22.52
C GLN A 315 8.58 17.77 -21.58
N TYR A 316 8.18 17.84 -20.31
CA TYR A 316 8.83 18.68 -19.30
C TYR A 316 10.34 18.37 -19.12
N TYR A 317 10.77 17.12 -19.35
CA TYR A 317 12.19 16.77 -19.32
C TYR A 317 12.92 17.34 -20.55
N LYS A 318 12.31 17.34 -21.74
CA LYS A 318 12.86 17.97 -22.94
C LYS A 318 12.94 19.50 -22.81
N ASP A 319 11.88 20.12 -22.28
CA ASP A 319 11.77 21.59 -22.26
C ASP A 319 12.57 22.23 -21.12
N ALA A 320 12.66 21.58 -19.95
CA ALA A 320 13.24 22.18 -18.74
C ALA A 320 14.48 21.45 -18.19
N VAL A 321 14.62 20.13 -18.39
CA VAL A 321 15.75 19.36 -17.84
C VAL A 321 16.90 19.31 -18.84
N LEU A 322 16.64 19.06 -20.13
CA LEU A 322 17.66 18.96 -21.17
C LEU A 322 18.53 20.22 -21.34
N PRO A 323 17.98 21.47 -21.34
CA PRO A 323 18.83 22.65 -21.48
C PRO A 323 19.81 22.79 -20.31
N LYS A 324 19.34 22.54 -19.08
CA LYS A 324 20.19 22.62 -17.87
C LYS A 324 21.19 21.47 -17.79
N LEU A 325 20.86 20.29 -18.34
CA LEU A 325 21.81 19.19 -18.51
C LEU A 325 22.92 19.54 -19.50
N ALA A 326 22.57 20.12 -20.64
CA ALA A 326 23.53 20.52 -21.67
C ALA A 326 24.47 21.64 -21.20
N GLU A 327 23.99 22.53 -20.33
CA GLU A 327 24.76 23.59 -19.65
C GLU A 327 25.72 23.02 -18.58
N GLU A 328 25.20 22.34 -17.56
CA GLU A 328 25.98 21.88 -16.39
C GLU A 328 26.88 20.67 -16.71
N LYS A 329 26.52 19.87 -17.72
CA LYS A 329 27.01 18.51 -18.03
C LYS A 329 26.81 17.45 -16.94
N LEU A 330 26.41 17.84 -15.72
CA LEU A 330 25.99 16.93 -14.66
C LEU A 330 24.83 17.57 -13.88
N ILE A 331 23.72 16.84 -13.73
CA ILE A 331 22.62 17.25 -12.85
C ILE A 331 22.31 16.17 -11.81
N ARG A 332 21.85 16.64 -10.64
CA ARG A 332 21.35 15.79 -9.56
C ARG A 332 19.84 15.89 -9.50
N ILE A 333 19.14 14.77 -9.37
CA ILE A 333 17.68 14.75 -9.22
C ILE A 333 17.32 14.01 -7.92
N SER A 334 17.07 14.78 -6.85
CA SER A 334 16.71 14.23 -5.53
C SER A 334 15.56 15.00 -4.85
N PRO A 335 14.49 14.33 -4.36
CA PRO A 335 14.24 12.88 -4.39
C PRO A 335 13.40 12.46 -5.61
N PHE A 336 13.80 11.37 -6.30
CA PHE A 336 13.22 10.94 -7.59
C PHE A 336 12.05 9.94 -7.48
N ALA A 337 11.22 10.06 -6.44
CA ALA A 337 10.00 9.24 -6.31
C ALA A 337 8.86 9.75 -7.22
N ASN A 338 8.31 8.89 -8.09
CA ASN A 338 7.14 9.16 -8.95
C ASN A 338 7.21 10.48 -9.74
N ARG A 339 8.35 10.78 -10.37
CA ARG A 339 8.60 12.03 -11.11
C ARG A 339 8.26 11.99 -12.60
N LEU A 340 8.04 10.81 -13.17
CA LEU A 340 7.61 10.63 -14.56
C LEU A 340 6.20 10.01 -14.57
N SER A 341 5.31 10.63 -15.34
CA SER A 341 3.91 10.26 -15.61
C SER A 341 3.74 8.90 -16.33
N PHE A 342 2.52 8.34 -16.32
CA PHE A 342 2.21 7.05 -16.95
C PHE A 342 1.74 7.15 -18.41
N ASP A 343 1.47 8.36 -18.91
CA ASP A 343 1.01 8.70 -20.27
C ASP A 343 2.15 8.91 -21.28
N ALA A 344 3.40 8.65 -20.89
CA ALA A 344 4.56 8.81 -21.77
C ALA A 344 4.48 7.96 -23.07
N PRO A 345 5.08 8.40 -24.20
CA PRO A 345 5.03 7.69 -25.49
C PRO A 345 5.67 6.31 -25.48
N SER A 346 5.32 5.47 -26.46
CA SER A 346 5.71 4.06 -26.53
C SER A 346 7.22 3.79 -26.40
N ALA A 347 8.10 4.63 -26.95
CA ALA A 347 9.55 4.49 -26.77
C ALA A 347 10.00 4.61 -25.30
N VAL A 348 9.43 5.58 -24.57
CA VAL A 348 9.69 5.79 -23.13
C VAL A 348 9.13 4.62 -22.31
N GLN A 349 8.01 4.04 -22.74
CA GLN A 349 7.42 2.86 -22.12
C GLN A 349 8.26 1.59 -22.41
N ARG A 350 8.83 1.44 -23.62
CA ARG A 350 9.76 0.36 -23.97
C ARG A 350 11.02 0.39 -23.09
N LEU A 351 11.60 1.56 -22.85
CA LEU A 351 12.71 1.73 -21.88
C LEU A 351 12.30 1.33 -20.45
N ARG A 352 11.08 1.66 -20.00
CA ARG A 352 10.55 1.17 -18.71
C ARG A 352 10.38 -0.34 -18.67
N CYS A 353 9.94 -0.97 -19.75
CA CYS A 353 9.84 -2.43 -19.87
C CYS A 353 11.21 -3.09 -19.73
N LEU A 354 12.18 -2.62 -20.55
CA LEU A 354 13.54 -3.11 -20.58
C LEU A 354 14.21 -3.01 -19.19
N ALA A 355 14.13 -1.83 -18.57
CA ALA A 355 14.62 -1.61 -17.22
C ALA A 355 13.94 -2.53 -16.19
N ASN A 356 12.60 -2.60 -16.20
CA ASN A 356 11.86 -3.28 -15.14
C ASN A 356 11.90 -4.81 -15.22
N PHE A 357 11.88 -5.38 -16.43
CA PHE A 357 11.69 -6.82 -16.64
C PHE A 357 12.92 -7.55 -17.17
N LYS A 358 13.89 -6.86 -17.78
CA LYS A 358 15.13 -7.47 -18.29
C LYS A 358 16.37 -7.02 -17.50
N ALA A 359 16.57 -5.71 -17.28
CA ALA A 359 17.79 -5.19 -16.65
C ALA A 359 17.79 -5.31 -15.11
N LEU A 360 16.66 -5.13 -14.43
CA LEU A 360 16.58 -5.24 -12.97
C LEU A 360 16.40 -6.70 -12.49
N ARG A 361 17.48 -7.48 -12.66
CA ARG A 361 17.70 -8.77 -12.00
C ARG A 361 18.19 -8.53 -10.56
N PHE A 362 17.77 -9.35 -9.60
CA PHE A 362 18.29 -9.26 -8.23
C PHE A 362 19.73 -9.78 -8.12
N SER A 363 20.46 -9.32 -7.10
CA SER A 363 21.85 -9.71 -6.85
C SER A 363 21.98 -11.22 -6.56
N TYR A 364 23.12 -11.81 -6.92
CA TYR A 364 23.37 -13.26 -6.82
C TYR A 364 23.03 -13.89 -5.45
N PRO A 365 23.32 -13.28 -4.28
CA PRO A 365 22.95 -13.84 -2.98
C PRO A 365 21.42 -13.94 -2.78
N ILE A 366 20.66 -12.97 -3.29
CA ILE A 366 19.19 -12.95 -3.19
C ILE A 366 18.59 -14.02 -4.09
N VAL A 367 19.08 -14.14 -5.33
CA VAL A 367 18.65 -15.14 -6.30
C VAL A 367 18.92 -16.55 -5.77
N THR A 368 20.16 -16.83 -5.34
CA THR A 368 20.59 -18.14 -4.83
C THR A 368 19.74 -18.62 -3.65
N LEU A 369 19.40 -17.72 -2.72
CA LEU A 369 18.52 -18.08 -1.61
C LEU A 369 17.07 -18.27 -2.09
N ALA A 370 16.54 -17.37 -2.92
CA ALA A 370 15.18 -17.51 -3.44
C ALA A 370 14.96 -18.83 -4.20
N GLU A 371 15.91 -19.25 -5.04
CA GLU A 371 15.86 -20.51 -5.79
C GLU A 371 15.84 -21.74 -4.86
N LYS A 372 16.63 -21.72 -3.77
CA LYS A 372 16.53 -22.73 -2.70
C LYS A 372 15.13 -22.76 -2.06
N LEU A 373 14.53 -21.61 -1.74
CA LEU A 373 13.20 -21.57 -1.12
C LEU A 373 12.08 -22.00 -2.08
N VAL A 374 12.19 -21.67 -3.38
CA VAL A 374 11.29 -22.19 -4.42
C VAL A 374 11.40 -23.71 -4.56
N SER A 375 12.62 -24.25 -4.49
CA SER A 375 12.85 -25.71 -4.53
C SER A 375 12.23 -26.40 -3.31
N ARG A 376 12.49 -25.89 -2.10
CA ARG A 376 11.88 -26.38 -0.86
C ARG A 376 10.34 -26.23 -0.85
N MET A 377 9.77 -25.20 -1.47
CA MET A 377 8.30 -25.11 -1.66
C MET A 377 7.75 -26.20 -2.58
N LYS A 378 8.48 -26.56 -3.64
CA LYS A 378 8.10 -27.67 -4.55
C LYS A 378 8.19 -29.03 -3.85
N GLU A 379 9.25 -29.25 -3.07
CA GLU A 379 9.40 -30.43 -2.20
C GLU A 379 8.25 -30.57 -1.17
N ARG A 380 7.70 -29.44 -0.69
CA ARG A 380 6.53 -29.42 0.21
C ARG A 380 5.18 -29.59 -0.50
N SER A 381 5.14 -29.73 -1.84
CA SER A 381 3.90 -29.83 -2.61
C SER A 381 3.92 -30.94 -3.67
N VAL A 382 4.58 -32.07 -3.37
CA VAL A 382 4.69 -33.24 -4.26
C VAL A 382 3.30 -33.69 -4.77
N ASP A 383 2.30 -33.77 -3.90
CA ASP A 383 0.89 -34.10 -4.20
C ASP A 383 0.28 -33.23 -5.32
N ASN A 384 0.75 -31.98 -5.48
CA ASN A 384 0.28 -31.03 -6.48
C ASN A 384 1.27 -30.88 -7.67
N ASN A 385 2.18 -31.82 -7.87
CA ASN A 385 3.31 -31.73 -8.81
C ASN A 385 4.24 -30.54 -8.54
N GLY A 386 4.51 -30.24 -7.27
CA GLY A 386 5.33 -29.11 -6.81
C GLY A 386 4.61 -27.76 -6.80
N LYS A 387 3.34 -27.69 -7.22
CA LYS A 387 2.62 -26.42 -7.38
C LYS A 387 2.21 -25.82 -6.05
N TYR A 388 2.37 -24.51 -5.88
CA TYR A 388 2.08 -23.82 -4.62
C TYR A 388 1.39 -22.47 -4.81
N ILE A 389 0.75 -22.01 -3.73
CA ILE A 389 0.12 -20.70 -3.62
C ILE A 389 1.12 -19.73 -2.99
N ALA A 390 1.29 -18.53 -3.53
CA ALA A 390 1.96 -17.43 -2.83
C ALA A 390 0.94 -16.39 -2.35
N VAL A 391 0.87 -16.16 -1.04
CA VAL A 391 -0.05 -15.21 -0.40
C VAL A 391 0.73 -14.00 0.11
N HIS A 392 0.50 -12.83 -0.48
CA HIS A 392 0.96 -11.55 0.07
C HIS A 392 -0.09 -11.00 1.05
N LEU A 393 0.22 -11.10 2.34
CA LEU A 393 -0.66 -10.74 3.46
C LEU A 393 -0.19 -9.45 4.14
N ARG A 394 -1.05 -8.43 4.13
CA ARG A 394 -0.84 -7.17 4.87
C ARG A 394 -1.76 -7.08 6.09
N PHE A 395 -1.36 -7.75 7.19
CA PHE A 395 -2.03 -7.74 8.52
C PHE A 395 -1.05 -7.37 9.66
N GLU A 396 -0.12 -6.46 9.38
CA GLU A 396 0.83 -5.92 10.36
C GLU A 396 0.23 -4.75 11.14
N GLU A 397 0.87 -4.37 12.26
CA GLU A 397 0.41 -3.28 13.16
C GLU A 397 0.06 -2.00 12.39
N ASP A 398 0.88 -1.59 11.42
CA ASP A 398 0.66 -0.35 10.66
C ASP A 398 -0.64 -0.39 9.85
N MET A 399 -0.98 -1.53 9.25
CA MET A 399 -2.18 -1.73 8.44
C MET A 399 -3.43 -1.85 9.30
N VAL A 400 -3.37 -2.62 10.39
CA VAL A 400 -4.49 -2.78 11.33
C VAL A 400 -4.81 -1.41 11.96
N ALA A 401 -3.80 -0.70 12.48
CA ALA A 401 -3.96 0.61 13.12
C ALA A 401 -4.48 1.69 12.15
N PHE A 402 -3.89 1.78 10.95
CA PHE A 402 -4.31 2.76 9.93
C PHE A 402 -5.73 2.52 9.43
N SER A 403 -6.15 1.25 9.32
CA SER A 403 -7.48 0.90 8.79
C SER A 403 -8.63 1.44 9.65
N CYS A 404 -8.41 1.55 10.97
CA CYS A 404 -9.47 1.85 11.95
C CYS A 404 -10.66 0.85 11.91
N CYS A 405 -10.41 -0.38 11.46
CA CYS A 405 -11.34 -1.49 11.64
C CYS A 405 -11.27 -2.05 13.06
N ILE A 406 -12.25 -2.88 13.42
CA ILE A 406 -12.33 -3.62 14.68
C ILE A 406 -12.47 -5.11 14.33
N PHE A 407 -11.72 -5.97 15.02
CA PHE A 407 -11.69 -7.41 14.84
C PHE A 407 -12.16 -8.11 16.14
N ASN A 408 -11.33 -8.99 16.75
CA ASN A 408 -11.69 -9.79 17.93
C ASN A 408 -10.63 -9.74 19.07
N GLY A 409 -9.91 -8.62 19.21
CA GLY A 409 -9.13 -8.29 20.41
C GLY A 409 -9.80 -7.29 21.36
N GLY A 410 -11.03 -6.84 21.08
CA GLY A 410 -11.84 -6.06 22.02
C GLY A 410 -11.20 -4.74 22.44
N GLU A 411 -11.25 -4.42 23.74
CA GLU A 411 -10.68 -3.18 24.28
C GLU A 411 -9.14 -3.16 24.27
N GLU A 412 -8.48 -4.32 24.32
CA GLU A 412 -7.01 -4.45 24.19
C GLU A 412 -6.56 -3.99 22.78
N GLU A 413 -7.12 -4.60 21.73
CA GLU A 413 -6.89 -4.19 20.33
C GLU A 413 -7.21 -2.71 20.10
N LYS A 414 -8.29 -2.20 20.70
CA LYS A 414 -8.69 -0.80 20.59
C LYS A 414 -7.66 0.14 21.24
N GLN A 415 -7.08 -0.24 22.38
CA GLN A 415 -6.01 0.52 23.04
C GLN A 415 -4.69 0.44 22.26
N ASP A 416 -4.25 -0.76 21.88
CA ASP A 416 -3.08 -1.00 21.02
C ASP A 416 -3.13 -0.17 19.75
N MET A 417 -4.23 -0.27 19.01
CA MET A 417 -4.39 0.41 17.73
C MET A 417 -4.52 1.92 17.90
N ASN A 418 -4.98 2.42 19.06
CA ASN A 418 -4.91 3.86 19.38
C ASN A 418 -3.47 4.31 19.65
N ALA A 419 -2.70 3.56 20.44
CA ALA A 419 -1.29 3.85 20.71
C ALA A 419 -0.45 3.79 19.42
N ALA A 420 -0.68 2.79 18.56
CA ALA A 420 -0.06 2.69 17.23
C ALA A 420 -0.48 3.84 16.30
N ARG A 421 -1.76 4.26 16.31
CA ARG A 421 -2.24 5.42 15.53
C ARG A 421 -1.55 6.72 15.93
N GLU A 422 -1.35 6.95 17.23
CA GLU A 422 -0.70 8.16 17.72
C GLU A 422 0.83 8.14 17.50
N ARG A 423 1.50 7.00 17.76
CA ARG A 423 2.92 6.79 17.39
C ARG A 423 3.17 7.06 15.90
N GLY A 424 2.37 6.43 15.03
CA GLY A 424 2.60 6.43 13.58
C GLY A 424 2.18 7.71 12.87
N TRP A 425 1.14 8.41 13.35
CA TRP A 425 0.55 9.54 12.61
C TRP A 425 0.14 10.76 13.46
N ARG A 426 0.57 10.88 14.73
CA ARG A 426 0.52 12.10 15.57
C ARG A 426 -0.75 12.96 15.40
N GLY A 427 -1.82 12.59 16.08
CA GLY A 427 -3.08 13.31 16.13
C GLY A 427 -3.95 13.20 14.86
N LYS A 428 -3.47 12.58 13.77
CA LYS A 428 -4.20 12.46 12.49
C LYS A 428 -5.60 11.85 12.62
N PHE A 429 -5.76 10.90 13.54
CA PHE A 429 -7.00 10.14 13.74
C PHE A 429 -7.90 10.73 14.84
N THR A 430 -7.34 11.55 15.73
CA THR A 430 -8.00 12.17 16.88
C THR A 430 -8.33 13.67 16.69
N ARG A 431 -8.14 14.21 15.47
CA ARG A 431 -8.52 15.59 15.12
C ARG A 431 -10.01 15.86 15.36
N ARG A 432 -10.34 17.02 15.94
CA ARG A 432 -11.73 17.50 16.09
C ARG A 432 -12.48 17.43 14.74
N GLY A 433 -13.74 16.99 14.79
CA GLY A 433 -14.59 16.79 13.60
C GLY A 433 -14.32 15.49 12.82
N ARG A 434 -13.29 14.71 13.14
CA ARG A 434 -13.01 13.44 12.46
C ARG A 434 -13.80 12.28 13.08
N VAL A 435 -14.91 11.90 12.46
CA VAL A 435 -15.65 10.68 12.82
C VAL A 435 -14.97 9.45 12.21
N ILE A 436 -14.85 8.37 12.97
CA ILE A 436 -14.40 7.05 12.52
C ILE A 436 -15.58 6.09 12.57
N GLN A 437 -15.86 5.38 11.47
CA GLN A 437 -16.96 4.43 11.36
C GLN A 437 -16.42 3.06 10.90
N PRO A 438 -15.96 2.19 11.83
CA PRO A 438 -15.30 0.92 11.50
C PRO A 438 -16.14 0.02 10.58
N GLY A 439 -17.44 -0.07 10.84
CA GLY A 439 -18.36 -0.85 10.02
C GLY A 439 -18.50 -0.34 8.57
N ALA A 440 -18.58 0.98 8.39
CA ALA A 440 -18.59 1.58 7.04
C ALA A 440 -17.26 1.36 6.32
N ILE A 441 -16.13 1.37 7.04
CA ILE A 441 -14.81 1.06 6.50
C ILE A 441 -14.74 -0.41 6.05
N ARG A 442 -15.28 -1.35 6.84
CA ARG A 442 -15.35 -2.79 6.50
C ARG A 442 -16.23 -3.05 5.27
N MET A 443 -17.46 -2.56 5.23
CA MET A 443 -18.36 -2.67 4.07
C MET A 443 -17.75 -2.06 2.79
N ASN A 444 -16.98 -0.97 2.91
CA ASN A 444 -16.26 -0.38 1.78
C ASN A 444 -15.06 -1.20 1.28
N GLY A 445 -14.71 -2.30 1.95
CA GLY A 445 -13.58 -3.18 1.62
C GLY A 445 -12.21 -2.61 2.04
N LYS A 446 -12.17 -1.65 2.98
CA LYS A 446 -10.95 -0.92 3.35
C LYS A 446 -10.12 -1.59 4.47
N CYS A 447 -10.67 -2.57 5.19
CA CYS A 447 -9.92 -3.34 6.18
C CYS A 447 -8.80 -4.20 5.55
N PRO A 448 -7.74 -4.54 6.29
CA PRO A 448 -6.95 -5.73 6.05
C PRO A 448 -7.81 -6.99 6.27
N LEU A 449 -7.51 -8.09 5.57
CA LEU A 449 -8.14 -9.40 5.83
C LEU A 449 -7.34 -10.09 6.93
N THR A 450 -8.00 -10.69 7.91
CA THR A 450 -7.31 -11.51 8.92
C THR A 450 -6.77 -12.81 8.29
N PRO A 451 -5.78 -13.49 8.91
CA PRO A 451 -5.30 -14.77 8.36
C PRO A 451 -6.42 -15.82 8.30
N LEU A 452 -7.36 -15.82 9.26
CA LEU A 452 -8.58 -16.63 9.21
C LEU A 452 -9.46 -16.30 7.98
N GLU A 453 -9.68 -15.02 7.68
CA GLU A 453 -10.45 -14.61 6.49
C GLU A 453 -9.77 -15.06 5.19
N VAL A 454 -8.44 -15.12 5.16
CA VAL A 454 -7.69 -15.72 4.05
C VAL A 454 -7.89 -17.23 3.98
N GLY A 455 -7.85 -17.93 5.11
CA GLY A 455 -8.06 -19.38 5.18
C GLY A 455 -9.43 -19.79 4.65
N LEU A 456 -10.49 -19.17 5.19
CA LEU A 456 -11.89 -19.33 4.73
C LEU A 456 -12.04 -19.02 3.24
N MET A 457 -11.43 -17.92 2.77
CA MET A 457 -11.47 -17.53 1.37
C MET A 457 -10.83 -18.59 0.48
N LEU A 458 -9.65 -19.10 0.82
CA LEU A 458 -8.94 -20.09 0.01
C LEU A 458 -9.66 -21.44 -0.03
N ARG A 459 -10.12 -21.97 1.11
CA ARG A 459 -10.91 -23.23 1.12
C ARG A 459 -12.17 -23.10 0.26
N GLY A 460 -12.91 -21.99 0.39
CA GLY A 460 -14.09 -21.73 -0.43
C GLY A 460 -13.78 -21.42 -1.90
N MET A 461 -12.54 -21.05 -2.23
CA MET A 461 -12.02 -20.97 -3.60
C MET A 461 -11.52 -22.33 -4.13
N GLY A 462 -11.72 -23.43 -3.41
CA GLY A 462 -11.44 -24.79 -3.89
C GLY A 462 -10.01 -25.28 -3.64
N PHE A 463 -9.23 -24.59 -2.80
CA PHE A 463 -7.97 -25.12 -2.28
C PHE A 463 -8.24 -26.09 -1.11
N ASN A 464 -7.39 -27.10 -0.95
CA ASN A 464 -7.46 -28.10 0.13
C ASN A 464 -6.35 -27.88 1.18
N ASN A 465 -6.47 -28.53 2.33
CA ASN A 465 -5.44 -28.57 3.39
C ASN A 465 -4.04 -28.99 2.85
N ASN A 466 -3.98 -29.91 1.89
CA ASN A 466 -2.74 -30.33 1.19
C ASN A 466 -2.24 -29.31 0.13
N SER A 467 -2.83 -28.11 0.02
CA SER A 467 -2.29 -27.05 -0.84
C SER A 467 -1.15 -26.31 -0.12
N ALA A 468 0.08 -26.46 -0.60
CA ALA A 468 1.22 -25.73 -0.03
C ALA A 468 1.09 -24.21 -0.23
N ILE A 469 1.37 -23.44 0.84
CA ILE A 469 1.27 -21.97 0.83
C ILE A 469 2.60 -21.35 1.23
N TYR A 470 3.16 -20.50 0.36
CA TYR A 470 4.18 -19.54 0.76
C TYR A 470 3.51 -18.23 1.21
N LEU A 471 3.76 -17.80 2.45
CA LEU A 471 3.22 -16.56 3.01
C LEU A 471 4.28 -15.45 3.03
N ALA A 472 4.07 -14.42 2.20
CA ALA A 472 4.85 -13.18 2.20
C ALA A 472 4.15 -12.11 3.04
N SER A 473 4.73 -11.74 4.17
CA SER A 473 4.25 -10.64 5.03
C SER A 473 5.39 -9.99 5.80
N GLY A 474 5.13 -8.78 6.33
CA GLY A 474 5.87 -8.28 7.49
C GLY A 474 5.44 -8.97 8.80
N LYS A 475 5.80 -8.38 9.94
CA LYS A 475 5.40 -8.88 11.26
C LYS A 475 3.88 -8.72 11.47
N ILE A 476 3.16 -9.84 11.39
CA ILE A 476 1.71 -9.94 11.65
C ILE A 476 1.39 -9.46 13.08
N TYR A 477 0.33 -8.67 13.23
CA TYR A 477 -0.16 -8.22 14.54
C TYR A 477 -0.71 -9.41 15.35
N MET A 478 -0.31 -9.55 16.62
CA MET A 478 -0.57 -10.73 17.48
C MET A 478 -0.38 -12.06 16.73
N ALA A 479 0.81 -12.26 16.13
CA ALA A 479 1.07 -13.33 15.17
C ALA A 479 0.56 -14.71 15.61
N GLU A 480 0.87 -15.16 16.81
CA GLU A 480 0.43 -16.46 17.38
C GLU A 480 -1.10 -16.62 17.32
N LYS A 481 -1.84 -15.68 17.96
CA LYS A 481 -3.31 -15.65 18.00
C LYS A 481 -3.94 -15.61 16.60
N ASN A 482 -3.40 -14.78 15.70
CA ASN A 482 -4.01 -14.53 14.40
C ASN A 482 -3.63 -15.56 13.33
N MET A 483 -2.45 -16.18 13.41
CA MET A 483 -2.00 -17.20 12.45
C MET A 483 -2.53 -18.60 12.74
N ALA A 484 -2.81 -18.96 14.00
CA ALA A 484 -3.23 -20.31 14.38
C ALA A 484 -4.38 -20.87 13.51
N PRO A 485 -5.47 -20.13 13.20
CA PRO A 485 -6.54 -20.65 12.34
C PRO A 485 -6.12 -20.83 10.87
N LEU A 486 -5.15 -20.05 10.37
CA LEU A 486 -4.67 -20.22 8.99
C LEU A 486 -3.75 -21.43 8.87
N LEU A 487 -2.92 -21.70 9.89
CA LEU A 487 -2.09 -22.90 10.00
C LEU A 487 -2.94 -24.16 10.18
N GLU A 488 -4.02 -24.09 10.96
CA GLU A 488 -4.99 -25.17 11.13
C GLU A 488 -5.68 -25.55 9.82
N ILE A 489 -6.06 -24.57 9.00
CA ILE A 489 -6.72 -24.79 7.70
C ILE A 489 -5.73 -25.24 6.61
N PHE A 490 -4.47 -24.79 6.66
CA PHE A 490 -3.41 -25.10 5.70
C PHE A 490 -2.10 -25.50 6.44
N PRO A 491 -1.96 -26.76 6.88
CA PRO A 491 -0.77 -27.22 7.62
C PRO A 491 0.53 -27.20 6.80
N LEU A 492 0.43 -27.14 5.47
CA LEU A 492 1.57 -26.98 4.55
C LEU A 492 1.92 -25.50 4.28
N LEU A 493 1.48 -24.57 5.13
CA LEU A 493 1.90 -23.17 5.07
C LEU A 493 3.34 -23.00 5.54
N GLN A 494 4.08 -22.15 4.84
CA GLN A 494 5.50 -21.87 5.01
C GLN A 494 5.77 -20.36 4.87
N THR A 495 6.86 -19.89 5.46
CA THR A 495 7.42 -18.55 5.24
C THR A 495 8.91 -18.68 4.90
N LYS A 496 9.58 -17.59 4.49
CA LYS A 496 11.06 -17.60 4.37
C LYS A 496 11.75 -18.04 5.67
N GLU A 497 11.20 -17.67 6.82
CA GLU A 497 11.71 -18.03 8.15
C GLU A 497 11.52 -19.51 8.51
N THR A 498 10.59 -20.24 7.88
CA THR A 498 10.43 -21.70 8.08
C THR A 498 11.14 -22.54 7.01
N LEU A 499 11.40 -21.96 5.83
CA LEU A 499 12.06 -22.63 4.71
C LEU A 499 13.59 -22.50 4.71
N ALA A 500 14.14 -21.43 5.30
CA ALA A 500 15.56 -21.14 5.32
C ALA A 500 16.17 -21.41 6.70
N SER A 501 17.44 -21.80 6.76
CA SER A 501 18.14 -21.88 8.05
C SER A 501 18.33 -20.49 8.66
N ALA A 502 18.56 -20.45 9.98
CA ALA A 502 18.84 -19.20 10.69
C ALA A 502 20.11 -18.49 10.15
N GLU A 503 21.05 -19.26 9.60
CA GLU A 503 22.30 -18.84 8.97
C GLU A 503 22.06 -18.34 7.53
N GLU A 504 21.30 -19.08 6.72
CA GLU A 504 20.95 -18.68 5.35
C GLU A 504 20.24 -17.32 5.31
N LEU A 505 19.42 -17.00 6.32
CA LEU A 505 18.79 -15.68 6.46
C LEU A 505 19.66 -14.62 7.15
N ALA A 506 20.76 -14.99 7.82
CA ALA A 506 21.56 -14.05 8.61
C ALA A 506 22.06 -12.82 7.81
N PRO A 507 22.55 -12.95 6.56
CA PRO A 507 22.96 -11.81 5.74
C PRO A 507 21.82 -10.84 5.36
N PHE A 508 20.56 -11.26 5.49
CA PHE A 508 19.41 -10.53 4.96
C PHE A 508 18.53 -9.89 6.05
N LYS A 509 18.48 -10.47 7.26
CA LYS A 509 17.54 -10.10 8.34
C LYS A 509 17.44 -8.59 8.65
N ASN A 510 18.53 -7.84 8.52
CA ASN A 510 18.58 -6.39 8.82
C ASN A 510 18.25 -5.48 7.62
N TYR A 511 18.03 -6.05 6.42
CA TYR A 511 17.85 -5.30 5.17
C TYR A 511 16.45 -5.56 4.60
N SER A 512 15.50 -4.68 4.93
CA SER A 512 14.08 -4.87 4.63
C SER A 512 13.78 -5.01 3.13
N SER A 513 14.58 -4.40 2.26
CA SER A 513 14.46 -4.51 0.80
C SER A 513 15.02 -5.82 0.26
N ARG A 514 16.11 -6.37 0.85
CA ARG A 514 16.64 -7.69 0.47
C ARG A 514 15.68 -8.81 0.91
N MET A 515 15.15 -8.73 2.13
CA MET A 515 14.11 -9.65 2.61
C MET A 515 12.86 -9.61 1.73
N ALA A 516 12.41 -8.41 1.33
CA ALA A 516 11.29 -8.25 0.40
C ALA A 516 11.60 -8.74 -1.03
N ALA A 517 12.86 -8.78 -1.45
CA ALA A 517 13.27 -9.32 -2.75
C ALA A 517 13.26 -10.86 -2.77
N ILE A 518 13.61 -11.51 -1.65
CA ILE A 518 13.40 -12.94 -1.44
C ILE A 518 11.90 -13.27 -1.51
N ASP A 519 11.07 -12.59 -0.71
CA ASP A 519 9.60 -12.75 -0.75
C ASP A 519 9.04 -12.55 -2.18
N TYR A 520 9.48 -11.51 -2.88
CA TYR A 520 9.06 -11.22 -4.25
C TYR A 520 9.41 -12.36 -5.20
N SER A 521 10.61 -12.92 -5.10
CA SER A 521 11.10 -13.99 -5.97
C SER A 521 10.37 -15.31 -5.73
N VAL A 522 10.17 -15.72 -4.47
CA VAL A 522 9.38 -16.93 -4.16
C VAL A 522 7.92 -16.76 -4.56
N CYS A 523 7.36 -15.54 -4.49
CA CYS A 523 6.02 -15.28 -5.01
C CYS A 523 5.96 -15.26 -6.55
N LEU A 524 7.03 -14.86 -7.24
CA LEU A 524 7.11 -14.79 -8.71
C LEU A 524 6.96 -16.18 -9.35
N HIS A 525 7.59 -17.21 -8.76
CA HIS A 525 7.61 -18.58 -9.29
C HIS A 525 6.43 -19.47 -8.84
N SER A 526 5.48 -18.95 -8.06
CA SER A 526 4.26 -19.68 -7.68
C SER A 526 3.27 -19.86 -8.83
N GLU A 527 2.44 -20.89 -8.82
CA GLU A 527 1.39 -21.07 -9.82
C GLU A 527 0.21 -20.12 -9.57
N VAL A 528 -0.10 -19.82 -8.30
CA VAL A 528 -1.16 -18.88 -7.93
C VAL A 528 -0.64 -17.81 -6.98
N PHE A 529 -0.69 -16.54 -7.41
CA PHE A 529 -0.44 -15.42 -6.52
C PHE A 529 -1.74 -14.85 -5.95
N VAL A 530 -1.78 -14.58 -4.65
CA VAL A 530 -2.93 -14.05 -3.90
C VAL A 530 -2.49 -12.79 -3.19
N THR A 531 -3.24 -11.68 -3.32
CA THR A 531 -2.91 -10.44 -2.59
C THR A 531 -4.10 -9.91 -1.80
N THR A 532 -3.95 -9.80 -0.49
CA THR A 532 -5.06 -9.37 0.39
C THR A 532 -5.26 -7.86 0.38
N GLN A 533 -4.25 -7.09 -0.02
CA GLN A 533 -4.28 -5.63 -0.16
C GLN A 533 -3.63 -5.16 -1.46
N GLY A 534 -3.90 -3.91 -1.84
CA GLY A 534 -3.13 -3.20 -2.87
C GLY A 534 -1.84 -2.60 -2.29
N GLY A 535 -0.91 -2.25 -3.15
CA GLY A 535 0.38 -1.65 -2.78
C GLY A 535 1.44 -1.95 -3.84
N ASN A 536 2.66 -1.43 -3.64
CA ASN A 536 3.72 -1.52 -4.65
C ASN A 536 4.23 -2.96 -4.89
N PHE A 537 4.21 -3.83 -3.87
CA PHE A 537 4.61 -5.24 -4.02
C PHE A 537 3.71 -6.00 -5.01
N PRO A 538 2.38 -6.12 -4.81
CA PRO A 538 1.52 -6.81 -5.78
C PRO A 538 1.41 -6.08 -7.12
N HIS A 539 1.55 -4.74 -7.15
CA HIS A 539 1.64 -3.96 -8.39
C HIS A 539 2.76 -4.50 -9.29
N PHE A 540 4.02 -4.47 -8.82
CA PHE A 540 5.17 -4.92 -9.60
C PHE A 540 5.20 -6.43 -9.82
N LEU A 541 4.68 -7.22 -8.88
CA LEU A 541 4.71 -8.68 -9.02
C LEU A 541 3.71 -9.18 -10.07
N ILE A 542 2.49 -8.62 -10.11
CA ILE A 542 1.45 -9.06 -11.06
C ILE A 542 1.89 -8.79 -12.51
N GLY A 543 2.47 -7.62 -12.80
CA GLY A 543 2.99 -7.34 -14.15
C GLY A 543 4.20 -8.20 -14.52
N HIS A 544 5.07 -8.54 -13.57
CA HIS A 544 6.22 -9.39 -13.85
C HIS A 544 5.83 -10.85 -14.08
N ARG A 545 4.86 -11.38 -13.31
CA ARG A 545 4.25 -12.69 -13.59
C ARG A 545 3.61 -12.71 -14.99
N ARG A 546 2.85 -11.67 -15.37
CA ARG A 546 2.29 -11.55 -16.74
C ARG A 546 3.36 -11.45 -17.83
N TYR A 547 4.51 -10.84 -17.55
CA TYR A 547 5.61 -10.72 -18.50
C TYR A 547 6.33 -12.07 -18.74
N LEU A 548 6.52 -12.87 -17.69
CA LEU A 548 7.18 -14.18 -17.79
C LEU A 548 6.26 -15.30 -18.29
N TYR A 549 4.96 -15.23 -18.00
CA TYR A 549 3.99 -16.27 -18.33
C TYR A 549 3.02 -15.80 -19.43
N ASP A 550 3.51 -15.52 -20.64
CA ASP A 550 2.67 -15.33 -21.83
C ASP A 550 1.43 -14.42 -21.61
N GLY A 551 1.62 -13.25 -21.01
CA GLY A 551 0.57 -12.25 -20.75
C GLY A 551 -0.42 -12.60 -19.63
N HIS A 552 -0.48 -13.85 -19.14
CA HIS A 552 -1.43 -14.31 -18.14
C HIS A 552 -0.76 -15.08 -16.99
N SER A 553 -1.11 -14.74 -15.75
CA SER A 553 -0.72 -15.58 -14.62
C SER A 553 -1.78 -15.55 -13.54
N LYS A 554 -2.15 -16.73 -13.04
CA LYS A 554 -3.27 -16.92 -12.12
C LYS A 554 -3.06 -16.07 -10.86
N THR A 555 -3.95 -15.09 -10.70
CA THR A 555 -3.83 -14.02 -9.70
C THR A 555 -5.19 -13.83 -9.03
N ILE A 556 -5.23 -13.94 -7.70
CA ILE A 556 -6.44 -13.77 -6.89
C ILE A 556 -6.37 -12.43 -6.15
N LYS A 557 -7.29 -11.53 -6.50
CA LYS A 557 -7.47 -10.21 -5.88
C LYS A 557 -8.93 -10.11 -5.41
N PRO A 558 -9.23 -10.50 -4.17
CA PRO A 558 -10.60 -10.69 -3.73
C PRO A 558 -11.39 -9.37 -3.66
N ASP A 559 -12.69 -9.46 -3.96
CA ASP A 559 -13.62 -8.39 -3.66
C ASP A 559 -13.90 -8.38 -2.15
N LYS A 560 -13.14 -7.56 -1.42
CA LYS A 560 -13.28 -7.37 0.02
C LYS A 560 -14.64 -6.83 0.46
N ARG A 561 -15.42 -6.18 -0.42
CA ARG A 561 -16.79 -5.74 -0.10
C ARG A 561 -17.73 -6.94 -0.08
N LYS A 562 -17.62 -7.78 -1.12
CA LYS A 562 -18.35 -9.05 -1.19
C LYS A 562 -17.91 -10.02 -0.08
N LEU A 563 -16.61 -10.10 0.26
CA LEU A 563 -16.15 -10.89 1.42
C LEU A 563 -16.74 -10.37 2.73
N ALA A 564 -16.79 -9.06 2.97
CA ALA A 564 -17.41 -8.51 4.18
C ALA A 564 -18.87 -8.97 4.33
N LEU A 565 -19.67 -8.86 3.26
CA LEU A 565 -21.06 -9.33 3.21
C LEU A 565 -21.20 -10.85 3.43
N LEU A 566 -20.31 -11.65 2.82
CA LEU A 566 -20.32 -13.11 2.97
C LEU A 566 -19.89 -13.56 4.38
N PHE A 567 -18.89 -12.90 4.97
CA PHE A 567 -18.31 -13.28 6.25
C PHE A 567 -19.05 -12.75 7.49
N ASP A 568 -19.93 -11.75 7.33
CA ASP A 568 -20.85 -11.29 8.37
C ASP A 568 -22.22 -12.02 8.32
N ASN A 569 -22.45 -12.89 7.32
CA ASN A 569 -23.76 -13.53 7.11
C ASN A 569 -24.03 -14.67 8.13
N PRO A 570 -25.07 -14.54 8.99
CA PRO A 570 -25.35 -15.52 10.03
C PRO A 570 -26.02 -16.81 9.52
N THR A 571 -26.57 -16.84 8.29
CA THR A 571 -27.33 -17.98 7.75
C THR A 571 -26.70 -18.63 6.52
N ILE A 572 -25.57 -18.13 6.01
CA ILE A 572 -24.91 -18.74 4.86
C ILE A 572 -24.34 -20.12 5.21
N GLY A 573 -24.81 -21.16 4.51
CA GLY A 573 -24.26 -22.52 4.55
C GLY A 573 -23.08 -22.70 3.58
N TRP A 574 -22.20 -23.66 3.86
CA TRP A 574 -20.92 -23.85 3.18
C TRP A 574 -21.03 -23.92 1.64
N LYS A 575 -21.94 -24.75 1.12
CA LYS A 575 -22.20 -24.92 -0.33
C LYS A 575 -22.50 -23.59 -1.04
N SER A 576 -23.15 -22.65 -0.37
CA SER A 576 -23.45 -21.33 -0.95
C SER A 576 -22.26 -20.37 -0.85
N LEU A 577 -21.52 -20.39 0.26
CA LEU A 577 -20.29 -19.62 0.45
C LEU A 577 -19.22 -20.01 -0.58
N LYS A 578 -18.94 -21.31 -0.71
CA LYS A 578 -18.02 -21.89 -1.70
C LYS A 578 -18.39 -21.49 -3.13
N ARG A 579 -19.66 -21.62 -3.52
CA ARG A 579 -20.13 -21.16 -4.86
C ARG A 579 -19.83 -19.68 -5.11
N GLN A 580 -20.05 -18.80 -4.12
CA GLN A 580 -19.76 -17.36 -4.26
C GLN A 580 -18.26 -17.04 -4.34
N LEU A 581 -17.41 -17.83 -3.67
CA LEU A 581 -15.96 -17.70 -3.67
C LEU A 581 -15.32 -18.27 -4.95
N LEU A 582 -15.80 -19.41 -5.47
CA LEU A 582 -15.40 -19.94 -6.78
C LEU A 582 -15.67 -18.94 -7.92
N ILE A 583 -16.83 -18.26 -7.89
CA ILE A 583 -17.15 -17.17 -8.83
C ILE A 583 -16.16 -15.99 -8.67
N MET A 584 -15.77 -15.65 -7.43
CA MET A 584 -14.79 -14.59 -7.17
C MET A 584 -13.38 -14.97 -7.67
N ARG A 585 -12.99 -16.25 -7.57
CA ARG A 585 -11.76 -16.81 -8.14
C ARG A 585 -11.75 -16.69 -9.66
N ALA A 586 -12.81 -17.15 -10.33
CA ALA A 586 -12.94 -17.11 -11.79
C ALA A 586 -12.91 -15.67 -12.34
N HIS A 587 -13.62 -14.73 -11.71
CA HIS A 587 -13.58 -13.31 -12.07
C HIS A 587 -12.19 -12.67 -11.84
N SER A 588 -11.42 -13.12 -10.84
CA SER A 588 -10.04 -12.68 -10.65
C SER A 588 -9.11 -13.21 -11.74
N ASP A 589 -9.25 -14.49 -12.08
CA ASP A 589 -8.47 -15.18 -13.13
C ASP A 589 -8.68 -14.57 -14.52
N ALA A 590 -9.94 -14.24 -14.87
CA ALA A 590 -10.29 -13.54 -16.11
C ALA A 590 -9.65 -12.15 -16.19
N LYS A 591 -9.59 -11.40 -15.08
CA LYS A 591 -8.89 -10.11 -15.03
C LYS A 591 -7.38 -10.23 -15.14
N GLY A 592 -6.82 -11.44 -15.04
CA GLY A 592 -5.43 -11.71 -15.40
C GLY A 592 -5.08 -11.28 -16.83
N ILE A 593 -6.03 -11.32 -17.77
CA ILE A 593 -5.82 -11.12 -19.22
C ILE A 593 -5.98 -9.64 -19.66
N GLU A 594 -6.41 -8.74 -18.77
CA GLU A 594 -6.61 -7.32 -19.07
C GLU A 594 -5.36 -6.63 -19.67
N MET A 595 -5.52 -5.90 -20.79
CA MET A 595 -4.49 -5.04 -21.39
C MET A 595 -4.43 -3.65 -20.72
N LYS A 596 -3.27 -2.98 -20.79
CA LYS A 596 -3.04 -1.64 -20.19
C LYS A 596 -3.93 -0.56 -20.81
N ARG A 597 -4.71 0.13 -19.98
CA ARG A 597 -5.41 1.38 -20.35
C ARG A 597 -4.47 2.60 -20.23
N PRO A 598 -4.78 3.77 -20.85
CA PRO A 598 -3.87 4.92 -20.85
C PRO A 598 -3.33 5.32 -19.46
N ASN A 599 -4.24 5.47 -18.49
CA ASN A 599 -3.93 5.88 -17.11
C ASN A 599 -3.47 4.73 -16.19
N GLU A 600 -3.37 3.50 -16.69
CA GLU A 600 -2.90 2.35 -15.90
C GLU A 600 -1.37 2.21 -15.97
N SER A 601 -0.79 1.59 -14.95
CA SER A 601 0.65 1.46 -14.82
C SER A 601 1.20 0.22 -15.55
N ILE A 602 2.22 0.45 -16.37
CA ILE A 602 2.95 -0.59 -17.11
C ILE A 602 3.53 -1.70 -16.24
N TYR A 603 3.87 -1.39 -14.99
CA TYR A 603 4.41 -2.36 -14.03
C TYR A 603 3.37 -3.36 -13.49
N THR A 604 2.06 -3.09 -13.68
CA THR A 604 0.96 -4.07 -13.48
C THR A 604 0.52 -4.67 -14.80
N TYR A 605 0.47 -3.86 -15.85
CA TYR A 605 -0.09 -4.18 -17.17
C TYR A 605 0.98 -3.95 -18.25
N PRO A 606 1.86 -4.94 -18.54
CA PRO A 606 2.98 -4.77 -19.47
C PRO A 606 2.55 -4.72 -20.95
N CYS A 607 1.46 -5.40 -21.30
CA CYS A 607 0.89 -5.41 -22.65
C CYS A 607 0.17 -4.07 -22.97
N PRO A 608 0.37 -3.46 -24.16
CA PRO A 608 1.13 -3.99 -25.31
C PRO A 608 2.60 -3.52 -25.36
N HIS A 609 3.01 -2.55 -24.55
CA HIS A 609 4.31 -1.87 -24.71
C HIS A 609 5.54 -2.75 -24.44
N CYS A 610 5.40 -3.88 -23.74
CA CYS A 610 6.50 -4.78 -23.40
C CYS A 610 6.55 -6.10 -24.19
N GLY A 611 5.55 -6.39 -25.06
CA GLY A 611 5.44 -7.68 -25.75
C GLY A 611 4.29 -7.75 -26.75
N ARG A 612 4.45 -8.60 -27.77
CA ARG A 612 3.55 -8.72 -28.94
C ARG A 612 2.50 -9.81 -28.74
N VAL A 613 1.31 -9.64 -29.33
CA VAL A 613 0.34 -10.74 -29.49
C VAL A 613 0.83 -11.67 -30.59
N LEU A 614 0.86 -12.98 -30.37
CA LEU A 614 1.19 -13.93 -31.46
C LEU A 614 0.16 -13.96 -32.61
N TYR A 615 -1.04 -13.40 -32.41
CA TYR A 615 -2.09 -13.32 -33.44
C TYR A 615 -2.18 -11.98 -34.20
N PHE A 616 -1.39 -10.96 -33.84
CA PHE A 616 -1.35 -9.66 -34.54
C PHE A 616 0.08 -9.28 -34.90
N LEU A 617 0.50 -9.65 -36.11
CA LEU A 617 1.86 -9.45 -36.66
C LEU A 617 2.27 -7.97 -36.88
N SER A 618 1.41 -6.99 -36.62
CA SER A 618 1.58 -5.59 -37.07
C SER A 618 1.86 -4.54 -35.99
N VAL A 619 1.87 -4.89 -34.70
CA VAL A 619 1.87 -3.89 -33.59
C VAL A 619 3.26 -3.51 -33.06
N CYS A 620 4.31 -3.72 -33.87
CA CYS A 620 5.66 -3.17 -33.64
C CYS A 620 6.16 -2.29 -34.80
N ASN A 621 5.26 -1.78 -35.64
CA ASN A 621 5.64 -0.75 -36.62
C ASN A 621 6.01 0.56 -35.90
N HIS A 622 7.30 0.89 -35.94
CA HIS A 622 7.77 2.26 -35.74
C HIS A 622 7.33 3.12 -36.92
N ASN A 623 6.46 4.11 -36.67
CA ASN A 623 6.34 5.38 -37.41
C ASN A 623 5.30 6.25 -36.68
N GLY A 624 5.70 7.46 -36.27
CA GLY A 624 4.92 8.38 -35.41
C GLY A 624 5.75 8.93 -34.26
#